data_AF-A0A5C6L089-F1
#
_entry.id   AF-A0A5C6L089-F1
#
_cell.length_a   1.000
_cell.length_b   1.000
_cell.length_c   1.000
_cell.angle_alpha   90.00
_cell.angle_beta   90.00
_cell.angle_gamma   90.00
#
_symmetry.space_group_name_H-M   'P 1'
#
loop_
_entity.id
_entity.type
_entity.pdbx_description
1 polymer ?
#
loop_
_entity_poly.entity_id
_entity_poly.type
_entity_poly.pdbx_seq_one_letter_code
_entity_poly.pdbx_strand_id
1 'polypeptide(L)'
;MNQDKRYVQLKRAAFEAIYKDGCDNCGDWIDTLVNCYSEEVVDALGNNPNEVYAELEDIWETMDYEDPRTGICLTYQNWAEYFTGEFAHTIYNELIKSKQVNERK
;
A
#
# COMPACT_ATOMS: atom_id res chain seq x y z
N MET A 1 -5.35 -13.05 18.15
CA MET A 1 -5.58 -13.39 16.73
C MET A 1 -6.37 -12.32 15.95
N ASN A 2 -6.73 -11.16 16.52
CA ASN A 2 -7.50 -10.14 15.78
C ASN A 2 -6.63 -9.04 15.17
N GLN A 3 -5.55 -8.61 15.85
CA GLN A 3 -4.73 -7.45 15.45
C GLN A 3 -3.97 -7.65 14.13
N ASP A 4 -3.40 -8.84 13.91
CA ASP A 4 -2.67 -9.15 12.67
C ASP A 4 -3.55 -9.02 11.42
N LYS A 5 -4.84 -9.40 11.52
CA LYS A 5 -5.77 -9.32 10.39
C LYS A 5 -6.06 -7.87 10.01
N ARG A 6 -6.22 -6.99 11.00
CA ARG A 6 -6.49 -5.56 10.80
C ARG A 6 -5.31 -4.87 10.12
N TYR A 7 -4.11 -5.20 10.60
CA TYR A 7 -2.88 -4.66 10.04
C TYR A 7 -2.66 -5.12 8.59
N VAL A 8 -3.02 -6.36 8.26
CA VAL A 8 -3.01 -6.85 6.86
C VAL A 8 -4.01 -6.09 5.98
N GLN A 9 -5.20 -5.76 6.51
CA GLN A 9 -6.19 -4.97 5.78
C GLN A 9 -5.69 -3.55 5.53
N LEU A 10 -5.15 -2.88 6.56
CA LEU A 10 -4.51 -1.57 6.42
C LEU A 10 -3.40 -1.61 5.38
N LYS A 11 -2.49 -2.58 5.45
CA LYS A 11 -1.37 -2.70 4.50
C LYS A 11 -1.83 -2.80 3.05
N ARG A 12 -2.91 -3.55 2.82
CA ARG A 12 -3.51 -3.66 1.50
C ARG A 12 -4.15 -2.36 1.06
N ALA A 13 -4.93 -1.70 1.92
CA ALA A 13 -5.54 -0.40 1.64
C ALA A 13 -4.49 0.67 1.30
N ALA A 14 -3.41 0.72 2.10
CA ALA A 14 -2.23 1.55 1.88
C ALA A 14 -1.61 1.36 0.49
N PHE A 15 -1.48 0.13 0.01
CA PHE A 15 -1.01 -0.12 -1.34
C PHE A 15 -2.01 0.32 -2.42
N GLU A 16 -3.31 0.09 -2.19
CA GLU A 16 -4.37 0.46 -3.14
C GLU A 16 -4.48 1.97 -3.31
N ALA A 17 -4.25 2.77 -2.26
CA ALA A 17 -4.16 4.23 -2.37
C ALA A 17 -3.08 4.69 -3.36
N ILE A 18 -1.92 4.01 -3.39
CA ILE A 18 -0.87 4.29 -4.36
C ILE A 18 -1.28 3.79 -5.75
N TYR A 19 -1.70 2.53 -5.84
CA TYR A 19 -1.90 1.84 -7.11
C TYR A 19 -3.14 2.31 -7.88
N LYS A 20 -4.26 2.54 -7.18
CA LYS A 20 -5.54 2.93 -7.81
C LYS A 20 -5.76 4.43 -7.76
N ASP A 21 -5.54 5.01 -6.58
CA ASP A 21 -5.85 6.42 -6.34
C ASP A 21 -4.68 7.33 -6.78
N GLY A 22 -3.51 6.75 -7.09
CA GLY A 22 -2.40 7.42 -7.74
C GLY A 22 -1.59 8.31 -6.80
N CYS A 23 -1.64 8.05 -5.49
CA CYS A 23 -0.87 8.80 -4.50
C CYS A 23 0.64 8.62 -4.73
N ASP A 24 1.33 9.73 -5.01
CA ASP A 24 2.77 9.76 -5.29
C ASP A 24 3.60 10.39 -4.15
N ASN A 25 2.95 10.94 -3.13
CA ASN A 25 3.58 11.58 -1.98
C ASN A 25 2.88 11.22 -0.66
N CYS A 26 3.62 11.38 0.44
CA CYS A 26 3.17 10.98 1.77
C CYS A 26 1.88 11.71 2.21
N GLY A 27 1.78 13.03 1.99
CA GLY A 27 0.62 13.81 2.42
C GLY A 27 -0.67 13.36 1.75
N ASP A 28 -0.67 13.28 0.41
CA ASP A 28 -1.85 12.84 -0.36
C ASP A 28 -2.21 11.38 -0.05
N TRP A 29 -1.20 10.54 0.23
CA TRP A 29 -1.39 9.15 0.63
C TRP A 29 -2.06 9.04 2.00
N ILE A 30 -1.61 9.81 2.99
CA ILE A 30 -2.23 9.87 4.33
C ILE A 30 -3.67 10.38 4.21
N ASP A 31 -3.88 11.49 3.49
CA ASP A 31 -5.21 12.07 3.32
C ASP A 31 -6.14 11.09 2.61
N THR A 32 -5.65 10.34 1.62
CA THR A 32 -6.43 9.29 0.95
C THR A 32 -6.76 8.14 1.90
N LEU A 33 -5.81 7.69 2.72
CA LEU A 33 -6.08 6.63 3.70
C LEU A 33 -7.12 7.04 4.74
N VAL A 34 -6.99 8.25 5.29
CA VAL A 34 -7.91 8.75 6.31
C VAL A 34 -9.30 9.03 5.75
N ASN A 35 -9.42 9.45 4.48
CA ASN A 35 -10.72 9.78 3.87
C ASN A 35 -11.40 8.58 3.19
N CYS A 36 -10.65 7.75 2.46
CA CYS A 36 -11.19 6.68 1.62
C CYS A 36 -11.12 5.30 2.29
N TYR A 37 -10.17 5.09 3.22
CA TYR A 37 -9.91 3.82 3.89
C TYR A 37 -9.96 3.97 5.43
N SER A 38 -10.83 4.88 5.89
CA SER A 38 -10.93 5.29 7.30
C SER A 38 -11.23 4.11 8.25
N GLU A 39 -12.00 3.12 7.79
CA GLU A 39 -12.35 1.96 8.60
C GLU A 39 -11.12 1.09 8.89
N GLU A 40 -10.30 0.81 7.86
CA GLU A 40 -9.06 0.05 8.00
C GLU A 40 -8.03 0.78 8.86
N VAL A 41 -7.91 2.11 8.68
CA VAL A 41 -7.03 2.95 9.50
C VAL A 41 -7.46 2.92 10.97
N VAL A 42 -8.75 3.14 11.25
CA VAL A 42 -9.24 3.18 12.63
C VAL A 42 -9.19 1.82 13.31
N ASP A 43 -9.46 0.73 12.59
CA ASP A 43 -9.42 -0.61 13.15
C ASP A 43 -7.98 -1.04 13.50
N ALA A 44 -7.00 -0.64 12.69
CA ALA A 44 -5.59 -0.99 12.87
C ALA A 44 -4.84 -0.05 13.84
N LEU A 45 -5.01 1.27 13.70
CA LEU A 45 -4.22 2.30 14.40
C LEU A 45 -5.00 3.04 15.49
N GLY A 46 -6.33 2.90 15.52
CA GLY A 46 -7.20 3.64 16.44
C GLY A 46 -7.69 4.97 15.86
N ASN A 47 -8.30 5.80 16.71
CA ASN A 47 -9.02 7.00 16.30
C ASN A 47 -8.38 8.32 16.77
N ASN A 48 -7.17 8.29 17.32
CA ASN A 48 -6.44 9.49 17.72
C ASN A 48 -5.68 10.04 16.51
N PRO A 49 -6.06 11.21 15.96
CA PRO A 49 -5.43 11.72 14.74
C PRO A 49 -3.92 11.93 14.89
N ASN A 50 -3.43 12.45 16.03
CA ASN A 50 -2.00 12.71 16.18
C ASN A 50 -1.17 11.42 16.15
N GLU A 51 -1.68 10.35 16.73
CA GLU A 51 -1.02 9.04 16.73
C GLU A 51 -1.13 8.37 15.34
N VAL A 52 -2.32 8.43 14.73
CA VAL A 52 -2.58 7.87 13.39
C VAL A 52 -1.67 8.50 12.35
N TYR A 53 -1.58 9.83 12.31
CA TYR A 53 -0.77 10.53 11.31
C TYR A 53 0.73 10.23 11.49
N ALA A 54 1.24 10.28 12.73
CA ALA A 54 2.64 9.98 13.00
C ALA A 54 3.00 8.52 12.64
N GLU A 55 2.12 7.56 12.92
CA GLU A 55 2.33 6.16 12.56
C GLU A 55 2.24 5.94 11.05
N LEU A 56 1.31 6.60 10.36
CA LEU A 56 1.21 6.52 8.90
C LEU A 56 2.46 7.11 8.20
N GLU A 57 3.00 8.22 8.71
CA GLU A 57 4.28 8.77 8.25
C GLU A 57 5.42 7.74 8.41
N ASP A 58 5.51 7.08 9.58
CA ASP A 58 6.52 6.04 9.80
C ASP A 58 6.32 4.83 8.86
N ILE A 59 5.07 4.39 8.67
CA ILE A 59 4.72 3.30 7.75
C ILE A 59 5.13 3.65 6.32
N TRP A 60 4.88 4.88 5.87
CA TRP A 60 5.21 5.33 4.52
C TRP A 60 6.70 5.12 4.19
N GLU A 61 7.58 5.49 5.12
CA GLU A 61 9.03 5.49 4.92
C GLU A 61 9.67 4.13 5.23
N THR A 62 9.20 3.45 6.28
CA THR A 62 9.94 2.31 6.86
C THR A 62 9.31 0.96 6.58
N MET A 63 8.02 0.91 6.23
CA MET A 63 7.31 -0.36 6.15
C MET A 63 7.35 -0.94 4.74
N ASP A 64 7.89 -2.15 4.65
CA ASP A 64 7.85 -2.96 3.44
C ASP A 64 6.46 -3.57 3.21
N TYR A 65 6.04 -3.54 1.94
CA TYR A 65 4.86 -4.23 1.43
C TYR A 65 5.25 -5.15 0.27
N GLU A 66 5.08 -6.46 0.50
CA GLU A 66 5.17 -7.47 -0.55
C GLU A 66 3.82 -7.60 -1.27
N ASP A 67 3.77 -7.22 -2.54
CA ASP A 67 2.57 -7.40 -3.36
C ASP A 67 2.45 -8.89 -3.77
N PRO A 68 1.41 -9.61 -3.32
CA PRO A 68 1.29 -11.05 -3.57
C PRO A 68 1.11 -11.39 -5.06
N ARG A 69 0.70 -10.42 -5.90
CA ARG A 69 0.48 -10.63 -7.34
C ARG A 69 1.76 -10.63 -8.16
N THR A 70 2.79 -9.92 -7.68
CA THR A 70 4.09 -9.82 -8.36
C THR A 70 5.22 -10.47 -7.55
N GLY A 71 5.10 -10.58 -6.23
CA GLY A 71 6.16 -10.97 -5.31
C GLY A 71 7.22 -9.89 -5.08
N ILE A 72 6.99 -8.68 -5.57
CA ILE A 72 7.88 -7.54 -5.33
C ILE A 72 7.61 -7.00 -3.93
N CYS A 73 8.68 -6.75 -3.19
CA CYS A 73 8.65 -6.17 -1.86
C CYS A 73 9.39 -4.82 -1.89
N LEU A 74 8.68 -3.74 -1.59
CA LEU A 74 9.18 -2.37 -1.53
C LEU A 74 8.48 -1.62 -0.39
N THR A 75 9.08 -0.55 0.09
CA THR A 75 8.38 0.41 0.97
C THR A 75 7.25 1.11 0.22
N TYR A 76 6.28 1.66 0.95
CA TYR A 76 5.19 2.43 0.33
C TYR A 76 5.72 3.63 -0.46
N GLN A 77 6.70 4.35 0.08
CA GLN A 77 7.41 5.40 -0.66
C GLN A 77 7.97 4.93 -2.00
N ASN A 78 8.65 3.78 -2.02
CA ASN A 78 9.25 3.24 -3.24
C ASN A 78 8.19 2.70 -4.22
N TRP A 79 7.08 2.18 -3.72
CA TRP A 79 5.92 1.83 -4.56
C TRP A 79 5.32 3.04 -5.23
N ALA A 80 5.17 4.15 -4.50
CA ALA A 80 4.69 5.41 -5.06
C ALA A 80 5.61 5.92 -6.16
N GLU A 81 6.92 5.98 -5.88
CA GLU A 81 7.92 6.34 -6.89
C GLU A 81 7.85 5.42 -8.11
N TYR A 82 7.74 4.10 -7.90
CA TYR A 82 7.61 3.13 -8.99
C TYR A 82 6.42 3.46 -9.91
N PHE A 83 5.24 3.76 -9.34
CA PHE A 83 4.04 4.02 -10.13
C PHE A 83 4.00 5.39 -10.82
N THR A 84 4.88 6.33 -10.47
CA THR A 84 5.05 7.59 -11.21
C THR A 84 5.63 7.38 -12.62
N GLY A 85 6.28 6.24 -12.88
CA GLY A 85 6.90 5.96 -14.17
C GLY A 85 5.88 5.78 -15.30
N GLU A 86 6.17 6.35 -16.47
CA GLU A 86 5.30 6.32 -17.67
C GLU A 86 4.81 4.90 -18.06
N PHE A 87 5.66 3.89 -17.82
CA PHE A 87 5.36 2.50 -18.15
C PHE A 87 5.07 1.61 -16.93
N ALA A 88 4.99 2.18 -15.73
CA ALA A 88 4.94 1.43 -14.49
C ALA A 88 3.77 0.44 -14.42
N HIS A 89 2.57 0.90 -14.80
CA HIS A 89 1.36 0.06 -14.85
C HIS A 89 1.47 -1.06 -15.90
N THR A 90 2.08 -0.78 -17.05
CA THR A 90 2.31 -1.77 -18.10
C THR A 90 3.27 -2.85 -17.61
N ILE A 91 4.41 -2.46 -17.05
CA ILE A 91 5.40 -3.39 -16.49
C ILE A 91 4.77 -4.21 -15.36
N TYR A 92 4.05 -3.55 -14.46
CA TYR A 92 3.35 -4.19 -13.35
C TYR A 92 2.36 -5.28 -13.83
N ASN A 93 1.55 -4.97 -14.84
CA ASN A 93 0.60 -5.93 -15.42
C ASN A 93 1.31 -7.13 -16.07
N GLU A 94 2.44 -6.91 -16.74
CA GLU A 94 3.23 -8.01 -17.32
C GLU A 94 3.88 -8.90 -16.25
N LEU A 95 4.31 -8.33 -15.12
CA LEU A 95 4.82 -9.09 -13.97
C LEU A 95 3.74 -9.98 -13.37
N ILE A 96 2.53 -9.47 -13.19
CA ILE A 96 1.38 -10.26 -12.72
C ILE A 96 1.12 -11.45 -13.65
N LYS A 97 1.09 -11.22 -14.97
CA LYS A 97 0.88 -12.29 -15.95
C LYS A 97 1.97 -13.35 -15.86
N SER A 98 3.23 -12.92 -15.74
CA SER A 98 4.39 -13.80 -15.65
C SER A 98 4.32 -14.71 -14.41
N LYS A 99 3.93 -14.17 -13.25
CA LYS A 99 3.77 -14.95 -12.01
C LYS A 99 2.68 -16.02 -12.15
N GLN A 100 1.51 -15.65 -12.68
CA GLN A 100 0.40 -16.58 -12.87
C GLN A 100 0.72 -17.73 -13.85
N VAL A 101 1.54 -17.48 -14.87
CA VAL A 101 1.99 -18.53 -15.81
C VAL A 101 2.93 -19.51 -15.12
N ASN A 102 3.80 -19.03 -14.24
CA ASN A 102 4.75 -19.87 -13.52
C ASN A 102 4.08 -20.74 -12.44
N GLU A 103 3.02 -20.24 -11.78
CA GLU A 103 2.27 -21.01 -10.77
C GLU A 103 1.38 -22.12 -11.37
N ARG A 104 1.16 -22.12 -12.70
CA ARG A 104 0.35 -23.12 -13.41
C ARG A 104 1.16 -24.27 -14.02
N LYS A 105 2.50 -24.24 -13.90
CA LYS A 105 3.42 -25.28 -14.38
C LYS A 105 3.90 -26.15 -13.23
#